data_AF-J9FE42-F1
#
_entry.id   AF-J9FE42-F1
#
_cell.length_a   1.000
_cell.length_b   1.000
_cell.length_c   1.000
_cell.angle_alpha   90.00
_cell.angle_beta   90.00
_cell.angle_gamma   90.00
#
_symmetry.space_group_name_H-M   'P 1'
#
loop_
_entity.id
_entity.type
_entity.pdbx_description
1 polymer ?
#
loop_
_entity_poly.entity_id
_entity_poly.type
_entity_poly.pdbx_seq_one_letter_code
_entity_poly.pdbx_strand_id
1 'polypeptide(L)'
;MTEHTTQMNEKEYLDRFEDRMQQDLLRLCTSYGMLDGSLLASDDINEHWQKLAPEYLADAVEQVRDYPTVSVAWAAYLGVAMAYGWDMNWSTFSKAGYTFFYGERGFDDMDEHIVRDLLGIALDSEEAKQLEEMIHRCAQMAVGLIRREQIEPQSPLAYYAFSRACEVMYRTGAAIGLKKLNYKMEKVNLSDLYNTKRQLPN
;
A
#
# COMPACT_ATOMS: atom_id res chain seq x y z
N MET A 1 15.97 11.63 -31.13
CA MET A 1 14.48 11.65 -31.02
C MET A 1 13.90 10.28 -30.60
N THR A 2 14.75 9.37 -30.10
CA THR A 2 14.41 7.96 -29.84
C THR A 2 14.29 7.65 -28.34
N GLU A 3 15.20 8.12 -27.49
CA GLU A 3 15.18 7.83 -26.05
C GLU A 3 14.01 8.47 -25.29
N HIS A 4 13.71 9.75 -25.55
CA HIS A 4 12.60 10.45 -24.90
C HIS A 4 11.22 9.85 -25.26
N THR A 5 11.08 9.34 -26.48
CA THR A 5 9.82 8.69 -26.94
C THR A 5 9.66 7.30 -26.33
N THR A 6 10.77 6.56 -26.17
CA THR A 6 10.78 5.25 -25.49
C THR A 6 10.46 5.40 -23.99
N GLN A 7 11.08 6.36 -23.30
CA GLN A 7 10.79 6.63 -21.88
C GLN A 7 9.34 7.08 -21.65
N MET A 8 8.77 7.87 -22.56
CA MET A 8 7.37 8.30 -22.47
C MET A 8 6.40 7.12 -22.63
N ASN A 9 6.71 6.17 -23.52
CA ASN A 9 5.92 4.95 -23.71
C ASN A 9 6.03 3.98 -22.51
N GLU A 10 7.22 3.84 -21.92
CA GLU A 10 7.44 3.03 -20.72
C GLU A 10 6.68 3.58 -19.51
N LYS A 11 6.71 4.91 -19.30
CA LYS A 11 5.95 5.55 -18.23
C LYS A 11 4.45 5.32 -18.40
N GLU A 12 3.90 5.60 -19.59
CA GLU A 12 2.48 5.39 -19.86
C GLU A 12 2.05 3.94 -19.69
N TYR A 13 2.93 3.00 -20.06
CA TYR A 13 2.72 1.57 -19.83
C TYR A 13 2.65 1.24 -18.33
N LEU A 14 3.61 1.72 -17.53
CA LEU A 14 3.65 1.50 -16.08
C LEU A 14 2.46 2.15 -15.38
N ASP A 15 2.03 3.34 -15.81
CA ASP A 15 0.86 4.03 -15.25
C ASP A 15 -0.41 3.20 -15.49
N ARG A 16 -0.61 2.66 -16.71
CA ARG A 16 -1.75 1.76 -17.01
C ARG A 16 -1.70 0.47 -16.20
N PHE A 17 -0.52 -0.08 -15.99
CA PHE A 17 -0.32 -1.28 -15.17
C PHE A 17 -0.67 -1.01 -13.70
N GLU A 18 -0.18 0.09 -13.14
CA GLU A 18 -0.49 0.54 -11.77
C GLU A 18 -1.99 0.74 -11.59
N ASP A 19 -2.64 1.49 -12.49
CA ASP A 19 -4.08 1.76 -12.44
C ASP A 19 -4.90 0.47 -12.48
N ARG A 20 -4.53 -0.45 -13.38
CA ARG A 20 -5.20 -1.75 -13.48
C ARG A 20 -5.05 -2.57 -12.20
N MET A 21 -3.83 -2.64 -11.67
CA MET A 21 -3.58 -3.37 -10.43
C MET A 21 -4.39 -2.78 -9.28
N GLN A 22 -4.38 -1.45 -9.12
CA GLN A 22 -5.13 -0.78 -8.07
C GLN A 22 -6.63 -1.06 -8.17
N GLN A 23 -7.20 -1.04 -9.38
CA GLN A 23 -8.62 -1.36 -9.59
C GLN A 23 -8.94 -2.82 -9.26
N ASP A 24 -8.10 -3.77 -9.66
CA ASP A 24 -8.33 -5.19 -9.41
C ASP A 24 -8.19 -5.53 -7.92
N LEU A 25 -7.18 -4.97 -7.23
CA LEU A 25 -7.04 -5.12 -5.77
C LEU A 25 -8.21 -4.48 -5.02
N LEU A 26 -8.66 -3.28 -5.43
CA LEU A 26 -9.83 -2.64 -4.84
C LEU A 26 -11.09 -3.49 -4.97
N ARG A 27 -11.34 -4.06 -6.15
CA ARG A 27 -12.49 -4.97 -6.38
C ARG A 27 -12.40 -6.20 -5.50
N LEU A 28 -11.22 -6.81 -5.39
CA LEU A 28 -10.99 -7.95 -4.53
C LEU A 28 -11.27 -7.62 -3.07
N CYS A 29 -10.63 -6.60 -2.50
CA CYS A 29 -10.86 -6.19 -1.12
C CYS A 29 -12.35 -5.87 -0.88
N THR A 30 -13.02 -5.23 -1.84
CA THR A 30 -14.45 -4.92 -1.73
C THR A 30 -15.31 -6.19 -1.71
N SER A 31 -15.00 -7.18 -2.56
CA SER A 31 -15.72 -8.47 -2.58
C SER A 31 -15.63 -9.26 -1.27
N TYR A 32 -14.55 -9.07 -0.50
CA TYR A 32 -14.35 -9.69 0.81
C TYR A 32 -14.78 -8.77 1.96
N GLY A 33 -15.39 -7.61 1.67
CA GLY A 33 -15.85 -6.66 2.69
C GLY A 33 -14.73 -5.86 3.36
N MET A 34 -13.49 -5.96 2.87
CA MET A 34 -12.32 -5.27 3.43
C MET A 34 -12.17 -3.83 2.95
N LEU A 35 -12.86 -3.43 1.88
CA LEU A 35 -12.98 -2.06 1.38
C LEU A 35 -14.43 -1.79 0.91
N ASP A 36 -14.81 -0.52 0.74
CA ASP A 36 -16.17 -0.13 0.33
C ASP A 36 -16.18 0.49 -1.09
N GLY A 37 -15.43 -0.10 -2.02
CA GLY A 37 -15.35 0.38 -3.41
C GLY A 37 -14.54 1.67 -3.59
N SER A 38 -13.87 2.15 -2.54
CA SER A 38 -12.89 3.23 -2.59
C SER A 38 -11.62 2.87 -1.85
N LEU A 39 -10.47 3.26 -2.41
CA LEU A 39 -9.19 3.22 -1.72
C LEU A 39 -9.11 4.48 -0.83
N LEU A 40 -9.27 4.32 0.49
CA LEU A 40 -9.04 5.43 1.41
C LEU A 40 -7.57 5.85 1.30
N ALA A 41 -7.33 7.15 1.19
CA ALA A 41 -6.00 7.70 1.03
C ALA A 41 -5.81 8.91 1.96
N SER A 42 -4.57 9.09 2.39
CA SER A 42 -4.11 10.28 3.09
C SER A 42 -2.80 10.70 2.43
N ASP A 43 -2.66 11.99 2.13
CA ASP A 43 -1.44 12.54 1.52
C ASP A 43 -0.23 12.27 2.41
N ASP A 44 -0.39 12.41 3.73
CA ASP A 44 0.65 12.08 4.72
C ASP A 44 1.15 10.64 4.59
N ILE A 45 0.24 9.67 4.44
CA ILE A 45 0.56 8.25 4.33
C ILE A 45 1.25 7.97 2.99
N ASN A 46 0.75 8.56 1.91
CA ASN A 46 1.31 8.39 0.57
C ASN A 46 2.70 9.02 0.43
N GLU A 47 2.91 10.21 0.99
CA GLU A 47 4.22 10.88 1.02
C GLU A 47 5.22 10.10 1.86
N HIS A 48 4.77 9.46 2.94
CA HIS A 48 5.66 8.67 3.79
C HIS A 48 6.22 7.43 3.05
N TRP A 49 5.48 6.85 2.10
CA TRP A 49 6.00 5.78 1.25
C TRP A 49 7.29 6.18 0.53
N GLN A 50 7.41 7.43 0.08
CA GLN A 50 8.61 7.90 -0.62
C GLN A 50 9.87 7.86 0.26
N LYS A 51 9.70 7.87 1.59
CA LYS A 51 10.80 7.72 2.56
C LYS A 51 11.15 6.25 2.78
N LEU A 52 10.14 5.37 2.84
CA LEU A 52 10.32 3.94 3.12
C LEU A 52 10.74 3.13 1.89
N ALA A 53 10.25 3.51 0.72
CA ALA A 53 10.36 2.74 -0.51
C ALA A 53 11.80 2.41 -0.93
N PRO A 54 12.80 3.31 -0.85
CA PRO A 54 14.15 2.98 -1.29
C PRO A 54 14.76 1.80 -0.51
N GLU A 55 14.62 1.80 0.81
CA GLU A 55 15.16 0.74 1.67
C GLU A 55 14.29 -0.54 1.58
N TYR A 56 12.96 -0.39 1.56
CA TYR A 56 12.05 -1.52 1.37
C TYR A 56 12.32 -2.27 0.06
N LEU A 57 12.47 -1.54 -1.04
CA LEU A 57 12.72 -2.15 -2.35
C LEU A 57 14.09 -2.81 -2.42
N ALA A 58 15.10 -2.30 -1.70
CA ALA A 58 16.40 -2.94 -1.61
C ALA A 58 16.28 -4.35 -1.01
N ASP A 59 15.63 -4.49 0.14
CA ASP A 59 15.39 -5.81 0.75
C ASP A 59 14.49 -6.69 -0.13
N ALA A 60 13.38 -6.12 -0.61
CA ALA A 60 12.36 -6.90 -1.31
C ALA A 60 12.88 -7.45 -2.64
N VAL A 61 13.78 -6.74 -3.34
CA VAL A 61 14.43 -7.21 -4.58
C VAL A 61 15.36 -8.39 -4.33
N GLU A 62 16.03 -8.46 -3.16
CA GLU A 62 16.85 -9.63 -2.81
C GLU A 62 15.99 -10.89 -2.64
N GLN A 63 14.76 -10.72 -2.15
CA GLN A 63 13.85 -11.83 -1.84
C GLN A 63 12.91 -12.21 -2.98
N VAL A 64 12.57 -11.28 -3.89
CA VAL A 64 11.47 -11.46 -4.87
C VAL A 64 11.63 -12.66 -5.79
N ARG A 65 12.88 -13.09 -6.04
CA ARG A 65 13.14 -14.27 -6.88
C ARG A 65 12.56 -15.55 -6.26
N ASP A 66 12.78 -15.72 -4.97
CA ASP A 66 12.45 -16.95 -4.26
C ASP A 66 11.10 -16.81 -3.51
N TYR A 67 10.73 -15.60 -3.10
CA TYR A 67 9.54 -15.28 -2.30
C TYR A 67 8.70 -14.10 -2.86
N PRO A 68 8.28 -14.14 -4.14
CA PRO A 68 7.65 -12.99 -4.80
C PRO A 68 6.37 -12.50 -4.12
N THR A 69 5.54 -13.42 -3.61
CA THR A 69 4.29 -13.05 -2.91
C THR A 69 4.60 -12.32 -1.62
N VAL A 70 5.59 -12.79 -0.86
CA VAL A 70 5.88 -12.21 0.44
C VAL A 70 6.55 -10.84 0.26
N SER A 71 7.50 -10.72 -0.68
CA SER A 71 8.13 -9.44 -1.07
C SER A 71 7.16 -8.34 -1.50
N VAL A 72 5.96 -8.70 -1.97
CA VAL A 72 4.91 -7.75 -2.35
C VAL A 72 3.92 -7.54 -1.19
N ALA A 73 3.73 -8.56 -0.34
CA ALA A 73 2.83 -8.52 0.81
C ALA A 73 3.31 -7.57 1.93
N TRP A 74 4.60 -7.57 2.27
CA TRP A 74 5.11 -6.72 3.36
C TRP A 74 4.88 -5.22 3.13
N ALA A 75 4.83 -4.77 1.87
CA ALA A 75 4.46 -3.40 1.53
C ALA A 75 3.05 -3.04 2.02
N ALA A 76 2.10 -3.98 1.92
CA ALA A 76 0.76 -3.77 2.47
C ALA A 76 0.78 -3.70 4.00
N TYR A 77 1.57 -4.53 4.68
CA TYR A 77 1.71 -4.42 6.14
C TYR A 77 2.28 -3.07 6.57
N LEU A 78 3.28 -2.53 5.86
CA LEU A 78 3.76 -1.16 6.09
C LEU A 78 2.64 -0.12 5.92
N GLY A 79 1.81 -0.28 4.89
CA GLY A 79 0.65 0.58 4.67
C GLY A 79 -0.34 0.53 5.83
N VAL A 80 -0.66 -0.67 6.32
CA VAL A 80 -1.53 -0.86 7.48
C VAL A 80 -0.92 -0.19 8.73
N ALA A 81 0.36 -0.45 9.00
CA ALA A 81 1.06 0.15 10.13
C ALA A 81 1.06 1.68 10.07
N MET A 82 1.29 2.26 8.89
CA MET A 82 1.24 3.71 8.69
C MET A 82 -0.15 4.30 8.87
N ALA A 83 -1.21 3.59 8.48
CA ALA A 83 -2.59 4.02 8.75
C ALA A 83 -2.88 4.07 10.26
N TYR A 84 -2.49 3.02 11.00
CA TYR A 84 -2.62 2.98 12.47
C TYR A 84 -1.78 4.06 13.14
N GLY A 85 -0.54 4.24 12.70
CA GLY A 85 0.34 5.27 13.21
C GLY A 85 -0.15 6.69 12.94
N TRP A 86 -0.77 6.92 11.78
CA TRP A 86 -1.36 8.21 11.41
C TRP A 86 -2.55 8.57 12.33
N ASP A 87 -3.42 7.61 12.67
CA ASP A 87 -4.53 7.81 13.60
C ASP A 87 -4.07 7.94 15.06
N MET A 88 -3.21 7.03 15.53
CA MET A 88 -2.91 6.89 16.95
C MET A 88 -1.74 7.78 17.43
N ASN A 89 -0.68 7.92 16.64
CA ASN A 89 0.51 8.69 17.05
C ASN A 89 1.35 9.17 15.86
N TRP A 90 0.81 10.13 15.11
CA TRP A 90 1.49 10.70 13.95
C TRP A 90 2.84 11.35 14.31
N SER A 91 3.00 11.88 15.52
CA SER A 91 4.23 12.56 15.96
C SER A 91 5.47 11.64 15.95
N THR A 92 5.25 10.35 16.17
CA THR A 92 6.27 9.29 16.09
C THR A 92 6.35 8.76 14.66
N PHE A 93 5.24 8.35 14.06
CA PHE A 93 5.24 7.69 12.75
C PHE A 93 5.69 8.59 11.60
N SER A 94 5.41 9.90 11.64
CA SER A 94 5.91 10.86 10.64
C SER A 94 7.44 10.91 10.52
N LYS A 95 8.14 10.49 11.58
CA LYS A 95 9.60 10.43 11.70
C LYS A 95 10.15 9.01 11.65
N ALA A 96 9.29 8.00 11.59
CA ALA A 96 9.72 6.61 11.52
C ALA A 96 10.51 6.39 10.22
N GLY A 97 11.70 5.81 10.36
CA GLY A 97 12.45 5.27 9.22
C GLY A 97 12.00 3.84 8.93
N TYR A 98 12.52 3.26 7.86
CA TYR A 98 12.16 1.90 7.45
C TYR A 98 12.45 0.83 8.52
N THR A 99 13.59 0.93 9.20
CA THR A 99 13.99 -0.02 10.27
C THR A 99 13.10 0.02 11.51
N PHE A 100 12.25 1.05 11.68
CA PHE A 100 11.25 1.09 12.75
C PHE A 100 10.23 -0.05 12.64
N PHE A 101 10.01 -0.56 11.42
CA PHE A 101 9.03 -1.60 11.13
C PHE A 101 9.61 -3.02 11.18
N TYR A 102 10.89 -3.17 11.50
CA TYR A 102 11.54 -4.47 11.61
C TYR A 102 11.18 -5.19 12.90
N GLY A 103 10.94 -6.49 12.77
CA GLY A 103 11.01 -7.40 13.89
C GLY A 103 12.45 -7.76 14.26
N GLU A 104 12.60 -8.81 15.07
CA GLU A 104 13.92 -9.29 15.51
C GLU A 104 14.75 -9.85 14.33
N ARG A 105 14.08 -10.29 13.27
CA ARG A 105 14.68 -10.87 12.06
C ARG A 105 14.60 -9.94 10.85
N GLY A 106 14.28 -8.66 11.06
CA GLY A 106 14.27 -7.65 10.01
C GLY A 106 13.09 -7.82 9.06
N PHE A 107 13.39 -8.08 7.78
CA PHE A 107 12.39 -8.26 6.74
C PHE A 107 11.56 -9.54 6.93
N ASP A 108 12.19 -10.62 7.40
CA ASP A 108 11.60 -11.96 7.46
C ASP A 108 10.42 -12.09 8.44
N ASP A 109 10.33 -11.21 9.45
CA ASP A 109 9.29 -11.21 10.48
C ASP A 109 8.58 -9.85 10.62
N MET A 110 8.69 -9.01 9.59
CA MET A 110 8.11 -7.67 9.57
C MET A 110 6.59 -7.70 9.74
N ASP A 111 5.88 -8.64 9.13
CA ASP A 111 4.43 -8.80 9.25
C ASP A 111 4.02 -9.20 10.67
N GLU A 112 4.71 -10.18 11.27
CA GLU A 112 4.47 -10.59 12.65
C GLU A 112 4.71 -9.43 13.63
N HIS A 113 5.80 -8.69 13.45
CA HIS A 113 6.13 -7.52 14.27
C HIS A 113 5.08 -6.42 14.13
N ILE A 114 4.70 -6.08 12.90
CA ILE A 114 3.68 -5.06 12.62
C ILE A 114 2.37 -5.46 13.31
N VAL A 115 1.86 -6.67 13.07
CA VAL A 115 0.58 -7.12 13.62
C VAL A 115 0.59 -7.15 15.15
N ARG A 116 1.64 -7.71 15.76
CA ARG A 116 1.72 -7.89 17.21
C ARG A 116 2.05 -6.60 17.94
N ASP A 117 3.13 -5.94 17.54
CA ASP A 117 3.77 -4.89 18.34
C ASP A 117 3.30 -3.49 17.96
N LEU A 118 2.95 -3.25 16.69
CA LEU A 118 2.47 -1.94 16.23
C LEU A 118 0.94 -1.84 16.26
N LEU A 119 0.23 -2.87 15.81
CA LEU A 119 -1.24 -2.88 15.82
C LEU A 119 -1.81 -3.37 17.15
N GLY A 120 -1.02 -4.07 17.98
CA GLY A 120 -1.49 -4.66 19.23
C GLY A 120 -2.46 -5.83 19.02
N ILE A 121 -2.43 -6.49 17.86
CA ILE A 121 -3.32 -7.60 17.51
C ILE A 121 -2.60 -8.92 17.83
N ALA A 122 -3.27 -9.82 18.56
CA ALA A 122 -2.73 -11.14 18.83
C ALA A 122 -2.63 -11.97 17.52
N LEU A 123 -1.48 -12.58 17.26
CA LEU A 123 -1.22 -13.32 16.00
C LEU A 123 -2.16 -14.51 15.77
N ASP A 124 -2.70 -15.10 16.84
CA ASP A 124 -3.65 -16.22 16.76
C ASP A 124 -5.12 -15.77 16.64
N SER A 125 -5.37 -14.47 16.74
CA SER A 125 -6.71 -13.89 16.66
C SER A 125 -7.34 -14.06 15.28
N GLU A 126 -8.67 -14.06 15.25
CA GLU A 126 -9.42 -14.04 14.00
C GLU A 126 -9.12 -12.79 13.17
N GLU A 127 -8.85 -11.67 13.84
CA GLU A 127 -8.51 -10.41 13.17
C GLU A 127 -7.18 -10.49 12.41
N ALA A 128 -6.15 -11.07 13.04
CA ALA A 128 -4.85 -11.30 12.40
C ALA A 128 -4.98 -12.21 11.17
N LYS A 129 -5.73 -13.32 11.30
CA LYS A 129 -5.97 -14.27 10.20
C LYS A 129 -6.71 -13.62 9.03
N GLN A 130 -7.74 -12.82 9.30
CA GLN A 130 -8.46 -12.10 8.25
C GLN A 130 -7.57 -11.10 7.51
N LEU A 131 -6.70 -10.41 8.25
CA LEU A 131 -5.73 -9.48 7.65
C LEU A 131 -4.70 -10.22 6.80
N GLU A 132 -4.10 -11.28 7.33
CA GLU A 132 -3.13 -12.15 6.64
C GLU A 132 -3.74 -12.71 5.35
N GLU A 133 -4.92 -13.32 5.43
CA GLU A 133 -5.60 -13.87 4.27
C GLU A 133 -5.86 -12.82 3.19
N MET A 134 -6.31 -11.62 3.59
CA MET A 134 -6.58 -10.56 2.63
C MET A 134 -5.30 -10.06 1.97
N ILE A 135 -4.25 -9.77 2.75
CA ILE A 135 -2.97 -9.31 2.21
C ILE A 135 -2.36 -10.38 1.31
N HIS A 136 -2.42 -11.66 1.70
CA HIS A 136 -1.91 -12.77 0.90
C HIS A 136 -2.64 -12.87 -0.45
N ARG A 137 -3.98 -12.77 -0.47
CA ARG A 137 -4.77 -12.79 -1.72
C ARG A 137 -4.43 -11.60 -2.62
N CYS A 138 -4.28 -10.40 -2.06
CA CYS A 138 -3.85 -9.22 -2.82
C CYS A 138 -2.46 -9.42 -3.42
N ALA A 139 -1.51 -9.93 -2.63
CA ALA A 139 -0.14 -10.17 -3.09
C ALA A 139 -0.09 -11.24 -4.20
N GLN A 140 -0.85 -12.33 -4.07
CA GLN A 140 -0.99 -13.34 -5.12
C GLN A 140 -1.53 -12.75 -6.42
N MET A 141 -2.53 -11.88 -6.34
CA MET A 141 -3.06 -11.19 -7.52
C MET A 141 -2.03 -10.23 -8.12
N ALA A 142 -1.35 -9.42 -7.31
CA ALA A 142 -0.32 -8.50 -7.77
C ALA A 142 0.80 -9.23 -8.52
N VAL A 143 1.34 -10.32 -7.94
CA VAL A 143 2.33 -11.19 -8.60
C VAL A 143 1.77 -11.82 -9.88
N GLY A 144 0.51 -12.26 -9.84
CA GLY A 144 -0.18 -12.80 -11.01
C GLY A 144 -0.32 -11.78 -12.15
N LEU A 145 -0.53 -10.51 -11.84
CA LEU A 145 -0.57 -9.42 -12.81
C LEU A 145 0.83 -9.13 -13.38
N ILE A 146 1.86 -9.00 -12.55
CA ILE A 146 3.25 -8.83 -13.01
C ILE A 146 3.64 -9.94 -13.99
N ARG A 147 3.34 -11.21 -13.66
CA ARG A 147 3.69 -12.35 -14.51
C ARG A 147 2.97 -12.34 -15.87
N ARG A 148 1.77 -11.77 -15.95
CA ARG A 148 1.01 -11.65 -17.21
C ARG A 148 1.59 -10.62 -18.16
N GLU A 149 2.34 -9.66 -17.65
CA GLU A 149 3.02 -8.67 -18.48
C GLU A 149 4.17 -9.26 -19.30
N GLN A 150 4.63 -10.48 -18.98
CA GLN A 150 5.70 -11.18 -19.69
C GLN A 150 7.00 -10.34 -19.83
N ILE A 151 7.26 -9.50 -18.84
CA ILE A 151 8.46 -8.64 -18.78
C ILE A 151 9.69 -9.52 -18.61
N GLU A 152 10.78 -9.17 -19.29
CA GLU A 152 12.07 -9.83 -19.14
C GLU A 152 12.55 -9.76 -17.68
N PRO A 153 12.82 -10.91 -17.03
CA PRO A 153 13.34 -10.93 -15.66
C PRO A 153 14.65 -10.15 -15.52
N GLN A 154 14.88 -9.52 -14.37
CA GLN A 154 16.10 -8.75 -14.08
C GLN A 154 16.35 -7.55 -15.01
N SER A 155 15.32 -7.09 -15.73
CA SER A 155 15.36 -5.86 -16.53
C SER A 155 14.97 -4.63 -15.70
N PRO A 156 15.34 -3.40 -16.12
CA PRO A 156 14.84 -2.17 -15.51
C PRO A 156 13.31 -2.10 -15.48
N LEU A 157 12.64 -2.55 -16.54
CA LEU A 157 11.18 -2.58 -16.60
C LEU A 157 10.58 -3.52 -15.55
N ALA A 158 11.20 -4.68 -15.30
CA ALA A 158 10.77 -5.60 -14.25
C ALA A 158 10.89 -4.98 -12.86
N TYR A 159 12.01 -4.27 -12.61
CA TYR A 159 12.19 -3.51 -11.37
C TYR A 159 11.11 -2.44 -11.20
N TYR A 160 10.81 -1.66 -12.24
CA TYR A 160 9.79 -0.62 -12.14
C TYR A 160 8.37 -1.20 -11.96
N ALA A 161 8.01 -2.27 -12.67
CA ALA A 161 6.73 -2.94 -12.48
C ALA A 161 6.59 -3.52 -11.06
N PHE A 162 7.66 -4.11 -10.52
CA PHE A 162 7.71 -4.57 -9.14
C PHE A 162 7.56 -3.42 -8.14
N SER A 163 8.30 -2.32 -8.33
CA SER A 163 8.22 -1.13 -7.50
C SER A 163 6.81 -0.53 -7.47
N ARG A 164 6.14 -0.41 -8.63
CA ARG A 164 4.74 0.01 -8.71
C ARG A 164 3.80 -0.96 -7.99
N ALA A 165 4.04 -2.26 -8.09
CA ALA A 165 3.23 -3.24 -7.38
C ALA A 165 3.35 -3.11 -5.85
N CYS A 166 4.57 -2.89 -5.33
CA CYS A 166 4.79 -2.62 -3.92
C CYS A 166 4.07 -1.33 -3.46
N GLU A 167 4.13 -0.26 -4.26
CA GLU A 167 3.41 0.98 -3.96
C GLU A 167 1.88 0.78 -3.93
N VAL A 168 1.31 0.06 -4.90
CA VAL A 168 -0.12 -0.26 -4.91
C VAL A 168 -0.51 -1.12 -3.70
N MET A 169 0.34 -2.08 -3.31
CA MET A 169 0.12 -2.88 -2.11
C MET A 169 0.17 -2.04 -0.84
N TYR A 170 1.14 -1.13 -0.71
CA TYR A 170 1.22 -0.19 0.40
C TYR A 170 -0.06 0.65 0.50
N ARG A 171 -0.53 1.26 -0.60
CA ARG A 171 -1.78 2.04 -0.61
C ARG A 171 -3.00 1.17 -0.27
N THR A 172 -3.00 -0.09 -0.72
CA THR A 172 -4.07 -1.05 -0.39
C THR A 172 -4.09 -1.40 1.08
N GLY A 173 -2.93 -1.66 1.68
CA GLY A 173 -2.80 -1.88 3.12
C GLY A 173 -3.22 -0.67 3.94
N ALA A 174 -2.79 0.52 3.55
CA ALA A 174 -3.21 1.77 4.20
C ALA A 174 -4.73 1.94 4.17
N ALA A 175 -5.36 1.69 3.02
CA ALA A 175 -6.81 1.78 2.90
C ALA A 175 -7.54 0.77 3.79
N ILE A 176 -7.03 -0.46 3.89
CA ILE A 176 -7.58 -1.50 4.79
C ILE A 176 -7.45 -1.04 6.25
N GLY A 177 -6.28 -0.52 6.64
CA GLY A 177 -6.05 0.00 7.98
C GLY A 177 -6.98 1.16 8.34
N LEU A 178 -7.12 2.14 7.44
CA LEU A 178 -8.04 3.27 7.63
C LEU A 178 -9.49 2.80 7.76
N LYS A 179 -9.93 1.81 6.97
CA LYS A 179 -11.29 1.26 7.11
C LYS A 179 -11.48 0.57 8.46
N LYS A 180 -10.51 -0.22 8.92
CA LYS A 180 -10.55 -0.88 10.24
C LYS A 180 -10.68 0.15 11.38
N LEU A 181 -10.03 1.30 11.23
CA LEU A 181 -10.15 2.45 12.14
C LEU A 181 -11.47 3.23 11.98
N ASN A 182 -12.41 2.74 11.17
CA ASN A 182 -13.72 3.34 10.88
C ASN A 182 -13.69 4.67 10.10
N TYR A 183 -12.60 4.98 9.40
CA TYR A 183 -12.59 6.10 8.46
C TYR A 183 -13.46 5.81 7.24
N LYS A 184 -14.12 6.84 6.73
CA LYS A 184 -14.99 6.77 5.55
C LYS A 184 -14.72 7.94 4.63
N MET A 185 -14.87 7.72 3.33
CA MET A 185 -14.88 8.80 2.36
C MET A 185 -16.22 9.52 2.42
N GLU A 186 -16.21 10.78 2.86
CA GLU A 186 -17.36 11.67 2.74
C GLU A 186 -17.21 12.55 1.50
N LYS A 187 -18.20 12.50 0.61
CA LYS A 187 -18.28 13.41 -0.52
C LYS A 187 -18.71 14.78 -0.01
N VAL A 188 -17.75 15.69 0.16
CA VAL A 188 -18.07 17.08 0.51
C VAL A 188 -18.78 17.73 -0.67
N ASN A 189 -20.04 18.11 -0.46
CA ASN A 189 -20.76 18.90 -1.44
C ASN A 189 -20.34 20.37 -1.30
N LEU A 190 -19.64 20.89 -2.31
CA LEU A 190 -19.11 22.26 -2.30
C LEU A 190 -20.21 23.32 -2.10
N SER A 191 -21.47 23.04 -2.47
CA SER A 191 -22.58 23.97 -2.21
C SER A 191 -22.82 24.23 -0.72
N ASP A 192 -22.51 23.26 0.15
CA ASP A 192 -22.76 23.38 1.59
C ASP A 192 -21.71 24.29 2.26
N LEU A 193 -20.46 24.27 1.77
CA LEU A 193 -19.39 25.15 2.21
C LEU A 193 -19.62 26.63 1.84
N TYR A 194 -20.27 26.90 0.71
CA TYR A 194 -20.62 28.27 0.31
C TYR A 194 -21.78 28.86 1.13
N ASN A 195 -22.71 28.03 1.59
CA ASN A 195 -23.83 28.48 2.42
C ASN A 195 -23.41 28.78 3.87
N THR A 196 -22.46 28.04 4.43
CA THR A 196 -21.94 28.29 5.78
C THR A 196 -21.13 29.60 5.88
N LYS A 197 -20.39 29.98 4.82
CA LYS A 197 -19.65 31.27 4.80
C LYS A 197 -20.55 32.51 4.69
N ARG A 198 -21.82 32.35 4.33
CA ARG A 198 -22.80 33.46 4.26
C ARG A 198 -23.53 33.73 5.57
N GLN A 199 -23.39 32.87 6.58
CA GLN A 199 -24.09 32.98 7.87
C GLN A 199 -23.21 33.52 9.01
N LEU A 200 -21.95 33.91 8.74
CA LEU A 200 -21.14 34.62 9.73
C LEU A 200 -21.59 36.09 9.78
N PRO A 201 -22.12 36.59 10.91
CA PRO A 201 -22.40 38.02 11.05
C PRO A 201 -21.07 38.79 11.06
N ASN A 202 -21.06 39.94 10.38
CA ASN A 202 -19.99 40.95 10.46
C ASN A 202 -19.78 41.42 11.90
#